data_AF-A0A1F8S7Z9-F1
#
_entry.id   AF-A0A1F8S7Z9-F1
#
_cell.length_a   1.000
_cell.length_b   1.000
_cell.length_c   1.000
_cell.angle_alpha   90.00
_cell.angle_beta   90.00
_cell.angle_gamma   90.00
#
_symmetry.space_group_name_H-M   'P 1'
#
loop_
_entity.id
_entity.type
_entity.pdbx_description
1 polymer ?
#
loop_
_entity_poly.entity_id
_entity_poly.type
_entity_poly.pdbx_seq_one_letter_code
_entity_poly.pdbx_strand_id
1 'polypeptide(L)'
;MKSRIDLGLRILIIANILVVGLLAVSMVADWMRILPPMIGSATPSPATSPTAPTMEMGLAHIPTSAECVLCHESGGSTGVKVVPALGHPLAGWTACLVCHTDEKLGRSAPGHEGIAESECLNCHKEAREGPPITQAHADLHEACLDCHGDFAHLPTSMVGRNQDECWLCHKPNPEPPPQKPHPDRPDLTCRTCHQAADVGALPIDHALRADDSCVLCHDVGSATASPSAAPGG
;
A
#
# COMPACT_ATOMS: atom_id res chain seq x y z
N MET A 1 7.54 -63.07 7.20
CA MET A 1 7.78 -61.67 7.61
C MET A 1 6.76 -60.70 7.02
N LYS A 2 6.44 -60.75 5.72
CA LYS A 2 5.49 -59.84 5.04
C LYS A 2 4.09 -59.75 5.69
N SER A 3 3.47 -60.88 6.05
CA SER A 3 2.14 -60.93 6.68
C SER A 3 2.05 -60.31 8.09
N ARG A 4 3.16 -60.24 8.86
CA ARG A 4 3.15 -59.58 10.18
C ARG A 4 3.29 -58.06 10.07
N ILE A 5 3.97 -57.57 9.04
CA ILE A 5 4.12 -56.13 8.73
C ILE A 5 2.78 -55.57 8.22
N ASP A 6 2.06 -56.32 7.38
CA ASP A 6 0.71 -55.93 6.90
C ASP A 6 -0.32 -55.85 8.03
N LEU A 7 -0.24 -56.75 9.03
CA LEU A 7 -1.14 -56.71 10.19
C LEU A 7 -0.83 -55.51 11.10
N GLY A 8 0.46 -55.23 11.34
CA GLY A 8 0.89 -54.09 12.15
C GLY A 8 0.47 -52.75 11.54
N LEU A 9 0.63 -52.59 10.21
CA LEU A 9 0.23 -51.38 9.50
C LEU A 9 -1.28 -51.17 9.53
N ARG A 10 -2.08 -52.24 9.37
CA ARG A 10 -3.55 -52.16 9.46
C ARG A 10 -4.02 -51.76 10.85
N ILE A 11 -3.40 -52.29 11.90
CA ILE A 11 -3.71 -51.92 13.29
C ILE A 11 -3.39 -50.44 13.53
N LEU A 12 -2.25 -49.95 13.03
CA LEU A 12 -1.87 -48.54 13.16
C LEU A 12 -2.83 -47.60 12.43
N ILE A 13 -3.26 -47.97 11.22
CA ILE A 13 -4.24 -47.17 10.45
C ILE A 13 -5.59 -47.12 11.18
N ILE A 14 -6.07 -48.26 11.68
CA ILE A 14 -7.34 -48.33 12.43
C ILE A 14 -7.23 -47.50 13.72
N ALA A 15 -6.12 -47.61 14.45
CA ALA A 15 -5.89 -46.82 15.66
C ALA A 15 -5.86 -45.32 15.37
N ASN A 16 -5.21 -44.91 14.27
CA ASN A 16 -5.16 -43.51 13.86
C ASN A 16 -6.57 -42.98 13.49
N ILE A 17 -7.34 -43.75 12.72
CA ILE A 17 -8.73 -43.39 12.37
C ILE A 17 -9.61 -43.26 13.61
N LEU A 18 -9.46 -44.16 14.59
CA LEU A 18 -10.20 -44.08 15.85
C LEU A 18 -9.83 -42.82 16.66
N VAL A 19 -8.56 -42.47 16.73
CA VAL A 19 -8.10 -41.25 17.42
C VAL A 19 -8.63 -39.99 16.72
N VAL A 20 -8.53 -39.92 15.39
CA VAL A 20 -9.06 -38.79 14.60
C VAL A 20 -10.58 -38.68 14.75
N GLY A 21 -11.28 -39.82 14.73
CA GLY A 21 -12.73 -39.86 14.95
C GLY A 21 -13.13 -39.35 16.33
N LEU A 22 -12.42 -39.77 17.40
CA LEU A 22 -12.65 -39.29 18.76
C LEU A 22 -12.41 -37.78 18.90
N LEU A 23 -11.35 -37.25 18.29
CA LEU A 23 -11.04 -35.82 18.28
C LEU A 23 -12.10 -35.01 17.53
N ALA A 24 -12.60 -35.51 16.41
CA ALA A 24 -13.68 -34.87 15.66
C ALA A 24 -14.97 -34.81 16.49
N VAL A 25 -15.33 -35.91 17.18
CA VAL A 25 -16.51 -35.95 18.06
C VAL A 25 -16.36 -34.99 19.23
N SER A 26 -15.18 -34.90 19.86
CA SER A 26 -14.97 -33.94 20.95
C SER A 26 -15.07 -32.49 20.46
N MET A 27 -14.53 -32.19 19.29
CA MET A 27 -14.60 -30.84 18.70
C MET A 27 -16.04 -30.42 18.41
N VAL A 28 -16.85 -31.35 17.87
CA VAL A 28 -18.29 -31.11 17.63
C VAL A 28 -19.07 -30.96 18.93
N ALA A 29 -18.77 -31.77 19.95
CA ALA A 29 -19.43 -31.68 21.24
C ALA A 29 -19.14 -30.34 21.95
N ASP A 30 -17.91 -29.85 21.88
CA ASP A 30 -17.55 -28.53 22.42
C ASP A 30 -18.17 -27.39 21.62
N TRP A 31 -18.25 -27.51 20.29
CA TRP A 31 -18.99 -26.55 19.46
C TRP A 31 -20.45 -26.43 19.89
N MET A 32 -21.14 -27.56 20.16
CA MET A 32 -22.53 -27.55 20.61
C MET A 32 -22.72 -26.94 22.00
N ARG A 33 -21.68 -26.92 22.85
CA ARG A 33 -21.73 -26.27 24.18
C ARG A 33 -21.55 -24.75 24.12
N ILE A 34 -21.02 -24.23 23.03
CA ILE A 34 -20.78 -22.79 22.82
C ILE A 34 -22.02 -22.11 22.22
N LEU A 35 -22.99 -22.88 21.68
CA LEU A 35 -24.27 -22.32 21.24
C LEU A 35 -25.14 -21.91 22.45
N PRO A 36 -25.53 -20.63 22.58
CA PRO A 36 -26.45 -20.21 23.62
C PRO A 36 -27.84 -20.85 23.44
N PRO A 37 -28.58 -21.11 24.54
CA PRO A 37 -29.91 -21.67 24.47
C PRO A 37 -30.88 -20.68 23.82
N MET A 38 -31.50 -21.11 22.71
CA MET A 38 -32.57 -20.39 22.03
C MET A 38 -33.86 -20.48 22.87
N ILE A 39 -33.95 -19.73 23.97
CA ILE A 39 -35.18 -19.56 24.75
C ILE A 39 -35.52 -18.07 24.72
N GLY A 40 -36.18 -17.64 23.64
CA GLY A 40 -36.76 -16.31 23.51
C GLY A 40 -38.10 -16.22 24.24
N SER A 41 -38.07 -15.73 25.48
CA SER A 41 -39.26 -15.32 26.21
C SER A 41 -39.62 -13.88 25.82
N ALA A 42 -40.46 -13.70 24.80
CA ALA A 42 -40.99 -12.39 24.46
C ALA A 42 -42.06 -11.98 25.51
N THR A 43 -41.78 -10.93 26.27
CA THR A 43 -42.79 -10.18 27.01
C THR A 43 -42.89 -8.78 26.40
N PRO A 44 -44.09 -8.24 26.13
CA PRO A 44 -44.24 -6.88 25.64
C PRO A 44 -44.23 -5.89 26.81
N SER A 45 -43.26 -4.96 26.81
CA SER A 45 -43.32 -3.73 27.62
C SER A 45 -44.05 -2.63 26.85
N PRO A 46 -44.75 -1.71 27.54
CA PRO A 46 -45.52 -0.66 26.90
C PRO A 46 -44.60 0.46 26.40
N ALA A 47 -44.99 1.02 25.25
CA ALA A 47 -44.37 2.15 24.60
C ALA A 47 -44.39 3.41 25.47
N THR A 48 -43.25 4.09 25.59
CA THR A 48 -43.21 5.54 25.77
C THR A 48 -41.97 6.16 25.10
N SER A 49 -42.27 7.20 24.31
CA SER A 49 -41.43 8.33 23.87
C SER A 49 -40.52 8.17 22.63
N PRO A 50 -40.48 9.18 21.74
CA PRO A 50 -39.71 9.15 20.50
C PRO A 50 -38.25 9.45 20.81
N THR A 51 -37.44 8.42 20.89
CA THR A 51 -35.99 8.57 20.81
C THR A 51 -35.60 8.76 19.35
N ALA A 52 -34.65 9.67 19.14
CA ALA A 52 -34.02 10.04 17.87
C ALA A 52 -33.71 8.81 16.98
N PRO A 53 -33.62 8.99 15.64
CA PRO A 53 -33.33 7.88 14.74
C PRO A 53 -32.04 7.20 15.19
N THR A 54 -32.17 5.99 15.73
CA THR A 54 -31.07 5.05 15.84
C THR A 54 -30.58 4.82 14.41
N MET A 55 -29.39 5.34 14.09
CA MET A 55 -28.73 4.98 12.85
C MET A 55 -28.59 3.46 12.85
N GLU A 56 -29.27 2.83 11.90
CA GLU A 56 -29.16 1.41 11.62
C GLU A 56 -27.69 1.18 11.23
N MET A 57 -26.91 0.68 12.19
CA MET A 57 -25.53 0.31 11.96
C MET A 57 -25.54 -0.85 10.96
N GLY A 58 -25.24 -0.55 9.71
CA GLY A 58 -25.13 -1.53 8.64
C GLY A 58 -24.08 -2.60 8.95
N LEU A 59 -24.16 -3.69 8.18
CA LEU A 59 -23.42 -4.96 8.19
C LEU A 59 -21.86 -4.92 8.28
N ALA A 60 -21.24 -3.86 8.77
CA ALA A 60 -19.85 -3.88 9.20
C ALA A 60 -19.75 -4.62 10.53
N HIS A 61 -18.80 -5.55 10.67
CA HIS A 61 -18.44 -6.16 11.94
C HIS A 61 -17.96 -5.06 12.91
N ILE A 62 -18.91 -4.48 13.65
CA ILE A 62 -18.61 -3.54 14.73
C ILE A 62 -18.19 -4.39 15.92
N PRO A 63 -16.97 -4.23 16.43
CA PRO A 63 -16.55 -5.03 17.55
C PRO A 63 -17.29 -4.63 18.83
N THR A 64 -17.25 -5.52 19.81
CA THR A 64 -17.90 -5.31 21.12
C THR A 64 -17.37 -4.04 21.79
N SER A 65 -18.15 -3.47 22.72
CA SER A 65 -18.03 -2.12 23.30
C SER A 65 -16.64 -1.66 23.80
N ALA A 66 -15.65 -2.55 23.91
CA ALA A 66 -14.27 -2.21 24.24
C ALA A 66 -13.50 -1.52 23.10
N GLU A 67 -13.95 -1.64 21.86
CA GLU A 67 -13.17 -1.25 20.67
C GLU A 67 -13.71 0.01 19.98
N CYS A 68 -14.78 0.62 20.50
CA CYS A 68 -15.33 1.85 19.93
C CYS A 68 -14.31 2.99 19.91
N VAL A 69 -13.42 3.03 20.90
CA VAL A 69 -12.31 3.99 21.01
C VAL A 69 -11.21 3.80 19.96
N LEU A 70 -11.24 2.71 19.18
CA LEU A 70 -10.33 2.56 18.03
C LEU A 70 -10.70 3.57 16.95
N CYS A 71 -11.99 3.74 16.66
CA CYS A 71 -12.50 4.63 15.63
C CYS A 71 -12.94 6.00 16.16
N HIS A 72 -13.44 6.08 17.39
CA HIS A 72 -13.95 7.31 17.98
C HIS A 72 -12.95 7.96 18.93
N GLU A 73 -13.00 9.28 18.99
CA GLU A 73 -12.28 10.04 20.01
C GLU A 73 -12.86 9.74 21.40
N SER A 74 -11.99 9.65 22.42
CA SER A 74 -12.40 9.46 23.81
C SER A 74 -12.51 10.82 24.52
N GLY A 75 -13.23 10.86 25.65
CA GLY A 75 -13.33 12.08 26.47
C GLY A 75 -14.51 13.01 26.17
N GLY A 76 -15.55 12.52 25.49
CA GLY A 76 -16.82 13.25 25.32
C GLY A 76 -16.94 14.07 24.04
N SER A 77 -15.96 13.99 23.13
CA SER A 77 -16.15 14.45 21.75
C SER A 77 -16.90 13.38 20.93
N THR A 78 -17.74 13.83 20.00
CA THR A 78 -18.48 12.95 19.07
C THR A 78 -17.72 12.70 17.76
N GLY A 79 -16.40 12.95 17.76
CA GLY A 79 -15.55 12.84 16.58
C GLY A 79 -15.17 11.40 16.24
N VAL A 80 -15.11 11.12 14.94
CA VAL A 80 -14.38 9.95 14.40
C VAL A 80 -12.94 10.39 14.19
N LYS A 81 -11.97 9.56 14.58
CA LYS A 81 -10.56 9.84 14.33
C LYS A 81 -10.33 10.00 12.83
N VAL A 82 -9.49 10.96 12.44
CA VAL A 82 -9.10 11.12 11.04
C VAL A 82 -8.14 9.98 10.67
N VAL A 83 -8.63 9.03 9.89
CA VAL A 83 -7.83 7.92 9.38
C VAL A 83 -7.29 8.29 7.99
N PRO A 84 -5.96 8.21 7.75
CA PRO A 84 -5.40 8.42 6.43
C PRO A 84 -5.93 7.40 5.42
N ALA A 85 -6.19 7.86 4.20
CA ALA A 85 -6.45 6.96 3.09
C ALA A 85 -5.20 6.16 2.71
N LEU A 86 -5.39 4.99 2.12
CA LEU A 86 -4.29 4.17 1.59
C LEU A 86 -3.56 4.92 0.48
N GLY A 87 -2.22 4.93 0.56
CA GLY A 87 -1.36 5.54 -0.46
C GLY A 87 -1.07 4.64 -1.67
N HIS A 88 -1.61 3.42 -1.69
CA HIS A 88 -1.43 2.43 -2.74
C HIS A 88 -2.77 1.72 -3.03
N PRO A 89 -2.97 1.16 -4.23
CA PRO A 89 -4.15 0.36 -4.53
C PRO A 89 -4.13 -0.97 -3.77
N LEU A 90 -5.26 -1.66 -3.67
CA LEU A 90 -5.32 -3.03 -3.15
C LEU A 90 -4.89 -4.09 -4.16
N ALA A 91 -4.95 -3.77 -5.46
CA ALA A 91 -4.56 -4.69 -6.53
C ALA A 91 -3.07 -5.05 -6.42
N GLY A 92 -2.78 -6.27 -5.96
CA GLY A 92 -1.41 -6.75 -5.71
C GLY A 92 -0.85 -6.43 -4.32
N TRP A 93 -1.62 -5.78 -3.44
CA TRP A 93 -1.18 -5.26 -2.13
C TRP A 93 -2.14 -5.63 -0.99
N THR A 94 -2.63 -6.87 -0.98
CA THR A 94 -3.62 -7.32 0.01
C THR A 94 -3.03 -7.83 1.32
N ALA A 95 -1.72 -8.11 1.35
CA ALA A 95 -0.99 -8.51 2.56
C ALA A 95 -0.26 -7.29 3.14
N CYS A 96 -0.98 -6.52 3.96
CA CYS A 96 -0.54 -5.23 4.52
C CYS A 96 0.77 -5.37 5.32
N LEU A 97 0.91 -6.43 6.11
CA LEU A 97 2.05 -6.60 7.03
C LEU A 97 3.35 -7.02 6.34
N VAL A 98 3.33 -7.28 5.03
CA VAL A 98 4.57 -7.50 4.25
C VAL A 98 5.40 -6.23 4.17
N CYS A 99 4.74 -5.06 4.16
CA CYS A 99 5.41 -3.76 4.08
C CYS A 99 5.23 -2.94 5.37
N HIS A 100 4.07 -3.02 6.02
CA HIS A 100 3.81 -2.36 7.30
C HIS A 100 4.25 -3.23 8.47
N THR A 101 5.52 -3.15 8.84
CA THR A 101 6.11 -3.85 10.00
C THR A 101 6.27 -2.92 11.20
N ASP A 102 6.73 -3.47 12.33
CA ASP A 102 6.99 -2.68 13.53
C ASP A 102 8.19 -1.72 13.32
N GLU A 103 9.12 -2.10 12.44
CA GLU A 103 10.32 -1.34 12.09
C GLU A 103 10.16 -0.47 10.84
N LYS A 104 9.17 -0.75 9.99
CA LYS A 104 8.96 -0.08 8.69
C LYS A 104 7.50 0.27 8.44
N LEU A 105 7.25 1.48 7.95
CA LEU A 105 5.93 1.98 7.51
C LEU A 105 4.79 1.99 8.58
N GLY A 106 4.99 1.43 9.77
CA GLY A 106 4.25 1.79 10.99
C GLY A 106 3.14 0.85 11.44
N ARG A 107 3.45 -0.43 11.69
CA ARG A 107 2.53 -1.38 12.37
C ARG A 107 2.23 -1.00 13.83
N SER A 108 3.19 -0.35 14.50
CA SER A 108 3.10 0.02 15.92
C SER A 108 2.84 1.51 16.14
N ALA A 109 2.33 2.23 15.14
CA ALA A 109 1.98 3.64 15.31
C ALA A 109 0.88 3.79 16.38
N PRO A 110 0.86 4.87 17.17
CA PRO A 110 -0.14 5.06 18.22
C PRO A 110 -1.57 4.82 17.70
N GLY A 111 -2.31 3.94 18.36
CA GLY A 111 -3.67 3.57 17.98
C GLY A 111 -3.78 2.34 17.06
N HIS A 112 -2.67 1.64 16.78
CA HIS A 112 -2.67 0.36 16.04
C HIS A 112 -2.48 -0.87 16.95
N GLU A 113 -2.39 -0.68 18.26
CA GLU A 113 -2.17 -1.76 19.21
C GLU A 113 -3.34 -2.76 19.21
N GLY A 114 -3.05 -4.03 18.95
CA GLY A 114 -4.04 -5.12 19.00
C GLY A 114 -4.96 -5.23 17.78
N ILE A 115 -4.76 -4.41 16.74
CA ILE A 115 -5.53 -4.50 15.49
C ILE A 115 -4.98 -5.65 14.64
N ALA A 116 -5.85 -6.56 14.20
CA ALA A 116 -5.45 -7.63 13.30
C ALA A 116 -5.30 -7.12 11.86
N GLU A 117 -4.41 -7.72 11.06
CA GLU A 117 -4.22 -7.36 9.64
C GLU A 117 -5.52 -7.42 8.83
N SER A 118 -6.40 -8.38 9.14
CA SER A 118 -7.71 -8.53 8.52
C SER A 118 -8.65 -7.35 8.76
N GLU A 119 -8.33 -6.45 9.69
CA GLU A 119 -9.16 -5.34 10.12
C GLU A 119 -8.65 -3.98 9.61
N CYS A 120 -7.49 -3.92 8.95
CA CYS A 120 -6.93 -2.67 8.42
C CYS A 120 -7.93 -1.92 7.52
N LEU A 121 -8.67 -2.68 6.70
CA LEU A 121 -9.67 -2.14 5.77
C LEU A 121 -10.97 -1.70 6.45
N ASN A 122 -11.15 -1.92 7.75
CA ASN A 122 -12.28 -1.34 8.48
C ASN A 122 -12.12 0.18 8.57
N CYS A 123 -10.88 0.65 8.74
CA CYS A 123 -10.55 2.06 8.90
C CYS A 123 -9.93 2.67 7.64
N HIS A 124 -8.93 2.01 7.05
CA HIS A 124 -8.24 2.52 5.88
C HIS A 124 -9.00 2.20 4.59
N LYS A 125 -9.22 3.22 3.78
CA LYS A 125 -9.88 3.10 2.47
C LYS A 125 -8.93 3.55 1.37
N GLU A 126 -9.09 2.98 0.18
CA GLU A 126 -8.35 3.43 -1.00
C GLU A 126 -8.53 4.94 -1.19
N ALA A 127 -7.41 5.66 -1.36
CA ALA A 127 -7.50 7.04 -1.79
C ALA A 127 -8.11 7.12 -3.20
N ARG A 128 -8.65 8.29 -3.56
CA ARG A 128 -8.80 8.59 -4.98
C ARG A 128 -7.42 8.55 -5.62
N GLU A 129 -7.30 7.84 -6.74
CA GLU A 129 -6.05 7.63 -7.46
C GLU A 129 -5.26 8.94 -7.55
N GLY A 130 -4.06 8.95 -6.97
CA GLY A 130 -3.08 9.99 -7.20
C GLY A 130 -2.60 9.93 -8.66
N PRO A 131 -2.05 11.03 -9.21
CA PRO A 131 -1.50 11.00 -10.56
C PRO A 131 -0.44 9.89 -10.64
N PRO A 132 -0.46 9.06 -11.69
CA PRO A 132 0.60 8.08 -11.89
C PRO A 132 1.95 8.80 -11.98
N ILE A 133 3.00 8.17 -11.46
CA ILE A 133 4.36 8.61 -11.79
C ILE A 133 4.56 8.29 -13.26
N THR A 134 4.54 9.31 -14.09
CA THR A 134 4.65 9.18 -15.56
C THR A 134 6.03 9.53 -16.06
N GLN A 135 6.83 10.21 -15.25
CA GLN A 135 8.15 10.70 -15.64
C GLN A 135 9.09 9.53 -15.91
N ALA A 136 9.72 9.58 -17.09
CA ALA A 136 10.77 8.69 -17.54
C ALA A 136 11.95 8.68 -16.56
N HIS A 137 12.38 7.50 -16.13
CA HIS A 137 13.51 7.30 -15.23
C HIS A 137 14.48 6.24 -15.75
N ALA A 138 14.40 5.82 -17.02
CA ALA A 138 15.37 4.87 -17.54
C ALA A 138 16.79 5.43 -17.42
N ASP A 139 17.72 4.53 -17.12
CA ASP A 139 19.15 4.81 -16.99
C ASP A 139 19.53 5.81 -15.88
N LEU A 140 18.57 6.31 -15.10
CA LEU A 140 18.82 6.98 -13.82
C LEU A 140 19.14 5.92 -12.77
N HIS A 141 20.39 5.88 -12.32
CA HIS A 141 20.88 4.96 -11.30
C HIS A 141 21.08 5.65 -9.93
N GLU A 142 20.64 6.91 -9.82
CA GLU A 142 20.77 7.73 -8.62
C GLU A 142 19.70 7.38 -7.57
N ALA A 143 19.95 7.76 -6.32
CA ALA A 143 18.94 7.62 -5.28
C ALA A 143 17.76 8.56 -5.57
N CYS A 144 16.54 8.07 -5.36
CA CYS A 144 15.29 8.82 -5.50
C CYS A 144 15.33 10.18 -4.79
N LEU A 145 15.89 10.22 -3.58
CA LEU A 145 16.03 11.42 -2.75
C LEU A 145 17.18 12.35 -3.19
N ASP A 146 18.04 11.96 -4.14
CA ASP A 146 19.01 12.86 -4.75
C ASP A 146 18.32 13.91 -5.64
N CYS A 147 17.10 13.58 -6.11
CA CYS A 147 16.28 14.46 -6.93
C CYS A 147 15.01 14.93 -6.22
N HIS A 148 14.27 14.02 -5.58
CA HIS A 148 13.00 14.33 -4.94
C HIS A 148 13.18 14.98 -3.57
N GLY A 149 12.72 16.23 -3.45
CA GLY A 149 12.88 17.07 -2.26
C GLY A 149 13.66 18.35 -2.56
N ASP A 150 14.57 18.26 -3.53
CA ASP A 150 15.43 19.36 -3.97
C ASP A 150 15.01 19.91 -5.34
N PHE A 151 15.07 19.06 -6.38
CA PHE A 151 14.80 19.44 -7.77
C PHE A 151 13.41 19.01 -8.24
N ALA A 152 12.99 17.82 -7.81
CA ALA A 152 11.68 17.26 -8.07
C ALA A 152 10.80 17.38 -6.82
N HIS A 153 9.50 17.61 -7.03
CA HIS A 153 8.57 17.71 -5.92
C HIS A 153 8.52 16.39 -5.13
N LEU A 154 8.69 16.50 -3.81
CA LEU A 154 8.41 15.43 -2.86
C LEU A 154 7.18 15.85 -2.02
N PRO A 155 6.03 15.17 -2.17
CA PRO A 155 4.85 15.49 -1.39
C PRO A 155 5.09 15.35 0.11
N THR A 156 4.39 16.13 0.92
CA THR A 156 4.51 16.07 2.39
C THR A 156 4.14 14.70 2.98
N SER A 157 3.32 13.92 2.27
CA SER A 157 3.00 12.52 2.62
C SER A 157 4.20 11.57 2.54
N MET A 158 5.30 12.00 1.93
CA MET A 158 6.55 11.24 1.80
C MET A 158 7.64 11.70 2.79
N VAL A 159 7.35 12.70 3.64
CA VAL A 159 8.30 13.17 4.66
C VAL A 159 8.65 12.04 5.62
N GLY A 160 9.94 11.82 5.84
CA GLY A 160 10.46 10.79 6.74
C GLY A 160 10.50 9.37 6.14
N ARG A 161 10.20 9.22 4.84
CA ARG A 161 10.45 7.96 4.11
C ARG A 161 11.91 7.82 3.74
N ASN A 162 12.40 6.59 3.77
CA ASN A 162 13.78 6.27 3.41
C ASN A 162 13.93 6.02 1.91
N GLN A 163 15.14 6.21 1.41
CA GLN A 163 15.51 5.96 0.02
C GLN A 163 15.08 4.57 -0.48
N ASP A 164 15.23 3.56 0.37
CA ASP A 164 14.94 2.16 0.03
C ASP A 164 13.45 1.80 0.14
N GLU A 165 12.57 2.77 0.42
CA GLU A 165 11.13 2.55 0.55
C GLU A 165 10.36 3.05 -0.68
N CYS A 166 10.94 3.96 -1.46
CA CYS A 166 10.29 4.57 -2.62
C CYS A 166 9.85 3.53 -3.65
N TRP A 167 10.74 2.57 -3.95
CA TRP A 167 10.51 1.53 -4.96
C TRP A 167 9.46 0.48 -4.57
N LEU A 168 9.10 0.41 -3.28
CA LEU A 168 8.03 -0.48 -2.82
C LEU A 168 6.73 -0.10 -3.54
N CYS A 169 6.36 1.17 -3.50
CA CYS A 169 5.11 1.64 -4.10
C CYS A 169 5.30 2.19 -5.53
N HIS A 170 6.46 2.76 -5.82
CA HIS A 170 6.72 3.44 -7.09
C HIS A 170 7.61 2.60 -7.99
N LYS A 171 7.04 2.18 -9.13
CA LYS A 171 7.85 1.63 -10.22
C LYS A 171 8.22 2.77 -11.15
N PRO A 172 9.51 3.16 -11.23
CA PRO A 172 9.92 4.20 -12.16
C PRO A 172 9.56 3.80 -13.59
N ASN A 173 9.14 4.77 -14.40
CA ASN A 173 8.88 4.51 -15.80
C ASN A 173 10.20 4.10 -16.48
N PRO A 174 10.30 2.88 -17.05
CA PRO A 174 11.52 2.39 -17.66
C PRO A 174 11.79 2.99 -19.05
N GLU A 175 10.95 3.91 -19.53
CA GLU A 175 11.22 4.67 -20.75
C GLU A 175 12.28 5.73 -20.50
N PRO A 176 13.20 5.97 -21.46
CA PRO A 176 14.22 6.98 -21.32
C PRO A 176 13.63 8.38 -21.46
N PRO A 177 14.20 9.38 -20.77
CA PRO A 177 13.83 10.76 -21.01
C PRO A 177 14.11 11.15 -22.46
N PRO A 178 13.32 12.09 -23.04
CA PRO A 178 13.53 12.55 -24.41
C PRO A 178 14.97 13.06 -24.58
N GLN A 179 15.61 12.68 -25.68
CA GLN A 179 16.96 13.17 -25.98
C GLN A 179 16.91 14.59 -26.54
N LYS A 180 17.83 15.45 -26.11
CA LYS A 180 17.98 16.79 -26.73
C LYS A 180 18.46 16.64 -28.18
N PRO A 181 17.89 17.37 -29.15
CA PRO A 181 18.30 17.28 -30.56
C PRO A 181 19.54 18.13 -30.89
N HIS A 182 20.21 18.68 -29.88
CA HIS A 182 21.33 19.61 -30.03
C HIS A 182 22.41 19.34 -28.95
N PRO A 183 23.68 19.71 -29.22
CA PRO A 183 24.72 19.65 -28.20
C PRO A 183 24.54 20.74 -27.13
N ASP A 184 25.29 20.62 -26.05
CA ASP A 184 25.37 21.68 -25.02
C ASP A 184 26.08 22.92 -25.54
N ARG A 185 25.63 24.07 -25.05
CA ARG A 185 26.17 25.38 -25.36
C ARG A 185 26.65 26.02 -24.07
N PRO A 186 27.95 25.92 -23.71
CA PRO A 186 28.45 26.43 -22.43
C PRO A 186 28.33 27.96 -22.31
N ASP A 187 28.13 28.64 -23.44
CA ASP A 187 27.89 30.08 -23.57
C ASP A 187 26.44 30.51 -23.29
N LEU A 188 25.48 29.58 -23.22
CA LEU A 188 24.05 29.87 -23.16
C LEU A 188 23.33 28.98 -22.14
N THR A 189 22.25 29.50 -21.56
CA THR A 189 21.35 28.67 -20.73
C THR A 189 20.26 28.03 -21.57
N CYS A 190 19.72 26.89 -21.12
CA CYS A 190 18.61 26.19 -21.79
C CYS A 190 17.44 27.15 -22.06
N ARG A 191 17.11 27.97 -21.05
CA ARG A 191 16.04 28.97 -21.12
C ARG A 191 16.32 30.15 -22.05
N THR A 192 17.58 30.44 -22.38
CA THR A 192 17.89 31.53 -23.33
C THR A 192 17.25 31.27 -24.70
N CYS A 193 17.14 30.00 -25.11
CA CYS A 193 16.47 29.61 -26.36
C CYS A 193 15.03 29.12 -26.11
N HIS A 194 14.77 28.33 -25.06
CA HIS A 194 13.45 27.77 -24.75
C HIS A 194 12.45 28.73 -24.09
N GLN A 195 12.56 30.01 -24.43
CA GLN A 195 11.56 31.05 -24.18
C GLN A 195 11.15 31.74 -25.49
N ALA A 196 11.86 31.49 -26.59
CA ALA A 196 11.61 32.09 -27.89
C ALA A 196 10.54 31.30 -28.65
N ALA A 197 9.71 32.02 -29.41
CA ALA A 197 8.66 31.42 -30.25
C ALA A 197 9.23 30.44 -31.30
N ASP A 198 10.46 30.69 -31.77
CA ASP A 198 11.08 29.94 -32.87
C ASP A 198 11.59 28.55 -32.46
N VAL A 199 11.87 28.34 -31.17
CA VAL A 199 12.42 27.06 -30.64
C VAL A 199 11.36 26.29 -29.83
N GLY A 200 10.28 26.97 -29.43
CA GLY A 200 9.23 26.44 -28.58
C GLY A 200 9.53 26.65 -27.09
N ALA A 201 8.51 27.12 -26.36
CA ALA A 201 8.60 27.31 -24.92
C ALA A 201 8.61 25.97 -24.17
N LEU A 202 9.29 25.93 -23.02
CA LEU A 202 9.26 24.78 -22.14
C LEU A 202 7.81 24.45 -21.74
N PRO A 203 7.46 23.14 -21.65
CA PRO A 203 6.23 22.70 -21.02
C PRO A 203 6.06 23.28 -19.60
N ILE A 204 4.81 23.43 -19.15
CA ILE A 204 4.50 24.11 -17.89
C ILE A 204 5.14 23.42 -16.66
N ASP A 205 5.33 22.11 -16.70
CA ASP A 205 5.98 21.28 -15.68
C ASP A 205 7.52 21.36 -15.69
N HIS A 206 8.09 22.11 -16.63
CA HIS A 206 9.53 22.37 -16.77
C HIS A 206 9.86 23.87 -16.80
N ALA A 207 8.85 24.74 -16.92
CA ALA A 207 9.03 26.19 -17.10
C ALA A 207 9.83 26.89 -15.97
N LEU A 208 9.78 26.35 -14.75
CA LEU A 208 10.46 26.91 -13.57
C LEU A 208 11.75 26.18 -13.20
N ARG A 209 12.18 25.19 -13.97
CA ARG A 209 13.40 24.43 -13.69
C ARG A 209 14.65 25.25 -13.98
N ALA A 210 15.70 25.01 -13.20
CA ALA A 210 17.03 25.60 -13.40
C ALA A 210 17.81 24.80 -14.47
N ASP A 211 18.79 25.44 -15.11
CA ASP A 211 19.45 24.85 -16.29
C ASP A 211 20.29 23.61 -15.96
N ASP A 212 20.84 23.53 -14.74
CA ASP A 212 21.54 22.37 -14.19
C ASP A 212 20.62 21.15 -14.04
N SER A 213 19.34 21.35 -13.72
CA SER A 213 18.37 20.26 -13.61
C SER A 213 17.97 19.66 -14.96
N CYS A 214 18.19 20.37 -16.08
CA CYS A 214 17.85 19.87 -17.41
C CYS A 214 18.74 18.68 -17.81
N VAL A 215 20.04 18.78 -17.55
CA VAL A 215 21.02 17.75 -17.93
C VAL A 215 20.95 16.51 -17.05
N LEU A 216 20.38 16.61 -15.84
CA LEU A 216 20.12 15.45 -14.98
C LEU A 216 19.24 14.39 -15.66
N CYS A 217 18.32 14.82 -16.53
CA CYS A 217 17.44 13.92 -17.28
C CYS A 217 17.78 13.88 -18.77
N HIS A 218 18.18 14.96 -19.42
CA HIS A 218 18.31 14.97 -20.87
C HIS A 218 19.64 14.40 -21.41
N ASP A 219 20.59 14.07 -20.52
CA ASP A 219 21.91 13.53 -20.90
C ASP A 219 22.09 12.05 -20.56
N VAL A 220 21.18 11.45 -19.80
CA VAL A 220 21.29 10.06 -19.33
C VAL A 220 21.15 9.00 -20.43
N GLY A 221 20.82 9.41 -21.66
CA GLY A 221 20.78 8.53 -22.85
C GLY A 221 21.97 8.66 -23.80
N SER A 222 22.98 9.47 -23.50
CA SER A 222 24.16 9.64 -24.39
C SER A 222 25.13 8.45 -24.38
N ALA A 223 24.89 7.43 -23.55
CA ALA A 223 25.79 6.29 -23.35
C ALA A 223 25.67 5.15 -24.39
N THR A 224 24.93 5.32 -25.49
CA THR A 224 25.01 4.39 -26.64
C THR A 224 25.09 5.11 -27.99
N ALA A 225 26.05 6.01 -28.16
CA ALA A 225 26.60 6.26 -29.49
C ALA A 225 27.58 5.11 -29.81
N SER A 226 27.07 4.09 -30.51
CA SER A 226 27.89 3.07 -31.15
C SER A 226 29.00 3.74 -32.00
N PRO A 227 30.25 3.25 -32.00
CA PRO A 227 31.35 3.94 -32.68
C PRO A 227 31.07 4.08 -34.17
N SER A 228 31.18 5.33 -34.62
CA SER A 228 31.05 5.84 -35.98
C SER A 228 31.59 4.87 -37.04
N ALA A 229 30.75 4.56 -38.03
CA ALA A 229 31.21 3.97 -39.28
C ALA A 229 32.12 5.00 -39.98
N ALA A 230 33.39 4.63 -40.16
CA ALA A 230 34.34 5.39 -40.96
C ALA A 230 33.83 5.53 -42.42
N PRO A 231 34.07 6.68 -43.09
CA PRO A 231 33.79 6.79 -44.51
C PRO A 231 34.80 5.92 -45.27
N GLY A 232 34.31 4.89 -45.95
CA GLY A 232 35.09 4.06 -46.86
C GLY A 232 35.00 4.57 -48.29
N GLY A 233 36.15 4.63 -48.96
CA GLY A 233 36.28 4.52 -50.42
C GLY A 233 36.29 5.82 -51.20
#